data_AF-A0A0D6Z7X4-F1
#
_entry.id   AF-A0A0D6Z7X4-F1
#
_cell.length_a   1.000
_cell.length_b   1.000
_cell.length_c   1.000
_cell.angle_alpha   90.00
_cell.angle_beta   90.00
_cell.angle_gamma   90.00
#
_symmetry.space_group_name_H-M   'P 1'
#
loop_
_entity.id
_entity.type
_entity.pdbx_description
1 polymer ?
#
loop_
_entity_poly.entity_id
_entity_poly.type
_entity_poly.pdbx_seq_one_letter_code
_entity_poly.pdbx_strand_id
1 'polypeptide(L)'
;MSDSLEQLQQQLRSLRVSEGANYLPTLLQQAETEDWTYQTFLRQLIGYEQKQRDEKQIEKRLKWAAFPFYRTLETFNLEEQRTLSKKQLNQLKEFTWLDQLYNLILLGPTGVGKTLLSTGLGIEAIHQGYKVSFISMGELVHTLKTEEFSRKSQTRMKRIRDSHLVIIDDLMYMAMDTREANLFFHLINDLYDKCSIILTSNKAPQEWGELLGDPGITTAILDRLIHRAEVIHFKEDDSYRMRHRSSIFEGESVQN
;
A
#
# COMPACT_ATOMS: atom_id res chain seq x y z
N MET A 1 18.68 42.68 -14.16
CA MET A 1 18.98 41.34 -13.60
C MET A 1 17.74 40.64 -13.09
N SER A 2 16.79 41.33 -12.45
CA SER A 2 15.48 40.75 -12.08
C SER A 2 14.67 40.27 -13.29
N ASP A 3 14.61 41.08 -14.35
CA ASP A 3 13.86 40.77 -15.58
C ASP A 3 14.35 39.49 -16.29
N SER A 4 15.67 39.27 -16.32
CA SER A 4 16.26 38.07 -16.93
C SER A 4 16.01 36.81 -16.10
N LEU A 5 15.97 36.94 -14.76
CA LEU A 5 15.67 35.84 -13.87
C LEU A 5 14.19 35.43 -13.97
N GLU A 6 13.28 36.39 -13.98
CA GLU A 6 11.85 36.13 -14.13
C GLU A 6 11.53 35.47 -15.48
N GLN A 7 12.16 35.93 -16.56
CA GLN A 7 12.04 35.28 -17.88
C GLN A 7 12.54 33.83 -17.85
N LEU A 8 13.67 33.57 -17.22
CA LEU A 8 14.21 32.21 -17.09
C LEU A 8 13.29 31.31 -16.26
N GLN A 9 12.72 31.82 -15.16
CA GLN A 9 11.72 31.08 -14.38
C GLN A 9 10.46 30.76 -15.18
N GLN A 10 9.98 31.69 -16.02
CA GLN A 10 8.84 31.44 -16.91
C GLN A 10 9.16 30.37 -17.97
N GLN A 11 10.37 30.39 -18.55
CA GLN A 11 10.83 29.37 -19.49
C GLN A 11 10.95 27.99 -18.83
N LEU A 12 11.48 27.92 -17.61
CA LEU A 12 11.53 26.66 -16.86
C LEU A 12 10.13 26.10 -16.58
N ARG A 13 9.17 26.96 -16.20
CA ARG A 13 7.77 26.55 -16.01
C ARG A 13 7.12 26.04 -17.30
N SER A 14 7.40 26.64 -18.45
CA SER A 14 6.85 26.17 -19.74
C SER A 14 7.39 24.78 -20.12
N LEU A 15 8.62 24.47 -19.72
CA LEU A 15 9.24 23.14 -19.82
C LEU A 15 8.82 22.16 -18.70
N ARG A 16 7.85 22.54 -17.86
CA ARG A 16 7.36 21.80 -16.68
C ARG A 16 8.38 21.65 -15.55
N VAL A 17 9.46 22.44 -15.54
CA VAL A 17 10.47 22.48 -14.46
C VAL A 17 10.03 23.51 -13.42
N SER A 18 8.87 23.28 -12.81
CA SER A 18 8.20 24.29 -11.99
C SER A 18 8.86 24.46 -10.61
N GLU A 19 9.34 23.38 -10.00
CA GLU A 19 9.99 23.46 -8.68
C GLU A 19 11.40 23.99 -8.80
N GLY A 20 12.14 23.55 -9.82
CA GLY A 20 13.42 24.14 -10.20
C GLY A 20 13.31 25.63 -10.50
N ALA A 21 12.25 26.07 -11.18
CA ALA A 21 12.00 27.51 -11.38
C ALA A 21 11.82 28.26 -10.06
N ASN A 22 11.05 27.71 -9.12
CA ASN A 22 10.82 28.36 -7.82
C ASN A 22 12.09 28.41 -6.95
N TYR A 23 12.92 27.37 -7.01
CA TYR A 23 14.16 27.26 -6.23
C TYR A 23 15.39 27.91 -6.90
N LEU A 24 15.27 28.31 -8.17
CA LEU A 24 16.34 28.92 -8.96
C LEU A 24 17.05 30.09 -8.27
N PRO A 25 16.37 31.05 -7.60
CA PRO A 25 17.05 32.17 -6.94
C PRO A 25 17.98 31.69 -5.81
N THR A 26 17.56 30.69 -5.04
CA THR A 26 18.37 30.10 -3.98
C THR A 26 19.55 29.31 -4.54
N LEU A 27 19.35 28.55 -5.62
CA LEU A 27 20.42 27.84 -6.33
C LEU A 27 21.49 28.78 -6.90
N LEU A 28 21.09 29.94 -7.44
CA LEU A 28 22.02 30.95 -7.94
C LEU A 28 22.89 31.53 -6.82
N GLN A 29 22.28 31.87 -5.69
CA GLN A 29 23.01 32.36 -4.52
C GLN A 29 24.00 31.31 -3.97
N GLN A 30 23.60 30.04 -3.93
CA GLN A 30 24.49 28.94 -3.51
C GLN A 30 25.65 28.75 -4.50
N ALA A 31 25.37 28.80 -5.79
CA ALA A 31 26.38 28.67 -6.83
C ALA A 31 27.43 29.80 -6.77
N GLU A 32 27.00 31.02 -6.46
CA GLU A 32 27.89 32.17 -6.25
C GLU A 32 28.72 32.03 -4.97
N THR A 33 28.13 31.49 -3.89
CA THR A 33 28.82 31.34 -2.61
C THR A 33 29.84 30.20 -2.62
N GLU A 34 29.54 29.12 -3.33
CA GLU A 34 30.36 27.90 -3.38
C GLU A 34 31.21 27.79 -4.66
N ASP A 35 31.27 28.86 -5.48
CA ASP A 35 32.01 28.93 -6.75
C ASP A 35 31.73 27.72 -7.68
N TRP A 36 30.45 27.39 -7.87
CA TRP A 36 30.06 26.24 -8.67
C TRP A 36 30.40 26.39 -10.15
N THR A 37 30.89 25.32 -10.75
CA THR A 37 30.97 25.22 -12.22
C THR A 37 29.57 25.20 -12.85
N TYR A 38 29.45 25.62 -14.12
CA TYR A 38 28.18 25.54 -14.86
C TYR A 38 27.59 24.12 -14.88
N GLN A 39 28.46 23.10 -14.95
CA GLN A 39 28.05 21.70 -14.91
C GLN A 39 27.47 21.32 -13.55
N THR A 40 28.07 21.79 -12.46
CA THR A 40 27.57 21.56 -11.10
C THR A 40 26.22 22.24 -10.92
N PHE A 41 26.09 23.51 -11.33
CA PHE A 41 24.83 24.24 -11.25
C PHE A 41 23.69 23.55 -11.98
N LEU A 42 23.89 23.15 -13.25
CA LEU A 42 22.89 22.43 -14.03
C LEU A 42 22.51 21.10 -13.39
N ARG A 43 23.50 20.36 -12.85
CA ARG A 43 23.24 19.10 -12.15
C ARG A 43 22.38 19.31 -10.90
N GLN A 44 22.65 20.35 -10.11
CA GLN A 44 21.88 20.66 -8.90
C GLN A 44 20.46 21.12 -9.23
N LEU A 45 20.28 21.96 -10.25
CA LEU A 45 18.97 22.39 -10.72
C LEU A 45 18.10 21.21 -11.18
N ILE A 46 18.66 20.36 -12.05
CA ILE A 46 17.94 19.19 -12.58
C ILE A 46 17.69 18.17 -11.45
N GLY A 47 18.69 17.92 -10.59
CA GLY A 47 18.57 17.01 -9.46
C GLY A 47 17.49 17.45 -8.47
N TYR A 48 17.39 18.76 -8.20
CA TYR A 48 16.33 19.32 -7.35
C TYR A 48 14.94 19.09 -7.95
N GLU A 49 14.75 19.41 -9.23
CA GLU A 49 13.47 19.17 -9.92
C GLU A 49 13.10 17.69 -9.93
N GLN A 50 14.05 16.80 -10.22
CA GLN A 50 13.82 15.35 -10.20
C GLN A 50 13.38 14.88 -8.82
N LYS A 51 14.13 15.25 -7.77
CA LYS A 51 13.79 14.91 -6.39
C LYS A 51 12.39 15.39 -6.00
N GLN A 52 12.05 16.64 -6.32
CA GLN A 52 10.72 17.19 -6.04
C GLN A 52 9.60 16.48 -6.81
N ARG A 53 9.85 16.07 -8.06
CA ARG A 53 8.89 15.26 -8.83
C ARG A 53 8.69 13.89 -8.21
N ASP A 54 9.75 13.24 -7.77
CA ASP A 54 9.69 11.92 -7.15
C ASP A 54 8.94 11.98 -5.80
N GLU A 55 9.23 12.98 -4.96
CA GLU A 55 8.52 13.24 -3.70
C GLU A 55 7.01 13.45 -3.95
N LYS A 56 6.64 14.31 -4.91
CA LYS A 56 5.23 14.53 -5.27
C LYS A 56 4.55 13.29 -5.83
N GLN A 57 5.27 12.46 -6.59
CA GLN A 57 4.73 11.19 -7.09
C GLN A 57 4.47 10.22 -5.94
N ILE A 58 5.40 10.11 -4.98
CA ILE A 58 5.24 9.27 -3.79
C ILE A 58 4.05 9.75 -2.96
N GLU A 59 3.95 11.06 -2.66
CA GLU A 59 2.81 11.62 -1.91
C GLU A 59 1.47 11.32 -2.60
N LYS A 60 1.43 11.46 -3.93
CA LYS A 60 0.23 11.19 -4.72
C LYS A 60 -0.14 9.70 -4.65
N ARG A 61 0.84 8.80 -4.76
CA ARG A 61 0.62 7.35 -4.64
C ARG A 61 0.17 6.96 -3.24
N LEU A 62 0.78 7.51 -2.18
CA LEU A 62 0.35 7.31 -0.79
C LEU A 62 -1.10 7.72 -0.58
N LYS A 63 -1.49 8.90 -1.08
CA LYS A 63 -2.89 9.37 -1.04
C LYS A 63 -3.85 8.46 -1.80
N TRP A 64 -3.41 7.92 -2.93
CA TRP A 64 -4.24 7.04 -3.76
C TRP A 64 -4.36 5.62 -3.20
N ALA A 65 -3.32 5.14 -2.50
CA ALA A 65 -3.32 3.85 -1.86
C ALA A 65 -4.35 3.75 -0.73
N ALA A 66 -4.72 4.88 -0.11
CA ALA A 66 -5.77 4.94 0.91
C ALA A 66 -5.54 4.00 2.10
N PHE A 67 -4.29 3.92 2.59
CA PHE A 67 -3.97 3.16 3.80
C PHE A 67 -4.74 3.68 5.03
N PRO A 68 -5.10 2.80 5.98
CA PRO A 68 -5.84 3.19 7.18
C PRO A 68 -5.00 4.04 8.14
N PHE A 69 -3.68 3.86 8.11
CA PHE A 69 -2.70 4.60 8.90
C PHE A 69 -1.34 4.58 8.19
N TYR A 70 -0.45 5.51 8.56
CA TYR A 70 0.92 5.53 8.07
C TYR A 70 1.86 4.87 9.10
N ARG A 71 2.28 3.63 8.82
CA ARG A 71 3.25 2.88 9.64
C ARG A 71 4.22 2.13 8.73
N THR A 72 5.50 2.50 8.80
CA THR A 72 6.58 1.87 8.03
C THR A 72 6.97 0.52 8.64
N LEU A 73 7.65 -0.32 7.86
CA LEU A 73 8.16 -1.61 8.33
C LEU A 73 9.17 -1.48 9.48
N GLU A 74 9.76 -0.31 9.70
CA GLU A 74 10.67 -0.06 10.83
C GLU A 74 9.93 -0.11 12.18
N THR A 75 8.63 0.20 12.17
CA THR A 75 7.79 0.09 13.37
C THR A 75 7.40 -1.35 13.68
N PHE A 76 7.67 -2.30 12.78
CA PHE A 76 7.40 -3.71 13.00
C PHE A 76 8.52 -4.33 13.84
N ASN A 77 8.30 -4.44 15.15
CA ASN A 77 9.28 -5.02 16.05
C ASN A 77 9.30 -6.55 15.92
N LEU A 78 10.32 -7.08 15.22
CA LEU A 78 10.56 -8.51 15.06
C LEU A 78 10.84 -9.24 16.38
N GLU A 79 11.28 -8.53 17.42
CA GLU A 79 11.52 -9.13 18.74
C GLU A 79 10.20 -9.43 19.47
N GLU A 80 9.19 -8.58 19.25
CA GLU A 80 7.87 -8.71 19.84
C GLU A 80 6.95 -9.64 19.05
N GLN A 81 7.13 -9.73 17.73
CA GLN A 81 6.29 -10.53 16.84
C GLN A 81 7.16 -11.52 16.04
N ARG A 82 7.23 -12.77 16.52
CA ARG A 82 8.09 -13.83 15.92
C ARG A 82 7.43 -14.53 14.73
N THR A 83 6.55 -13.83 14.01
CA THR A 83 5.87 -14.35 12.82
C THR A 83 6.85 -14.61 11.67
N LEU A 84 7.82 -13.70 11.48
CA LEU A 84 8.78 -13.76 10.38
C LEU A 84 10.20 -13.72 10.92
N SER A 85 11.09 -14.50 10.32
CA SER A 85 12.52 -14.31 10.53
C SER A 85 13.00 -13.02 9.85
N LYS A 86 14.10 -12.42 10.34
CA LYS A 86 14.74 -11.26 9.70
C LYS A 86 15.06 -11.53 8.22
N LYS A 87 15.44 -12.77 7.89
CA LYS A 87 15.70 -13.21 6.51
C LYS A 87 14.43 -13.13 5.64
N GLN A 88 13.32 -13.67 6.12
CA GLN A 88 12.04 -13.61 5.40
C GLN A 88 11.54 -12.17 5.25
N LEU A 89 11.65 -11.33 6.29
CA LEU A 89 11.27 -9.93 6.18
C LEU A 89 12.12 -9.18 5.13
N ASN A 90 13.44 -9.42 5.11
CA ASN A 90 14.31 -8.82 4.10
C ASN A 90 13.95 -9.30 2.68
N GLN A 91 13.66 -10.59 2.50
CA GLN A 91 13.19 -11.12 1.22
C GLN A 91 11.88 -10.48 0.76
N LEU A 92 10.96 -10.19 1.67
CA LEU A 92 9.72 -9.47 1.35
C LEU A 92 10.00 -8.01 0.93
N LYS A 93 11.02 -7.36 1.51
CA LYS A 93 11.44 -6.00 1.16
C LYS A 93 12.13 -5.90 -0.20
N GLU A 94 12.62 -7.00 -0.75
CA GLU A 94 13.22 -7.04 -2.09
C GLU A 94 12.15 -6.95 -3.20
N PHE A 95 10.88 -7.20 -2.90
CA PHE A 95 9.75 -7.19 -3.85
C PHE A 95 9.89 -8.10 -5.07
N THR A 96 10.87 -9.01 -5.10
CA THR A 96 10.99 -10.06 -6.12
C THR A 96 9.70 -10.88 -6.25
N TRP A 97 9.00 -11.10 -5.14
CA TRP A 97 7.70 -11.78 -5.13
C TRP A 97 6.61 -10.99 -5.87
N LEU A 98 6.65 -9.65 -5.78
CA LEU A 98 5.69 -8.76 -6.44
C LEU A 98 5.94 -8.75 -7.96
N ASP A 99 7.21 -8.70 -8.37
CA ASP A 99 7.62 -8.80 -9.79
C ASP A 99 7.23 -10.15 -10.41
N GLN A 100 7.27 -11.22 -9.61
CA GLN A 100 6.85 -12.56 -9.99
C GLN A 100 5.34 -12.81 -9.85
N LEU A 101 4.57 -11.79 -9.44
CA LEU A 101 3.12 -11.85 -9.26
C LEU A 101 2.67 -12.91 -8.23
N TYR A 102 3.44 -13.05 -7.14
CA TYR A 102 3.04 -13.85 -5.98
C TYR A 102 2.11 -13.05 -5.07
N ASN A 103 1.09 -13.71 -4.56
CA ASN A 103 0.20 -13.22 -3.53
C ASN A 103 0.77 -13.54 -2.15
N LEU A 104 0.43 -12.74 -1.14
CA LEU A 104 0.72 -13.03 0.26
C LEU A 104 -0.59 -13.20 1.01
N ILE A 105 -0.76 -14.31 1.71
CA ILE A 105 -1.92 -14.55 2.55
C ILE A 105 -1.47 -14.49 4.01
N LEU A 106 -1.87 -13.43 4.71
CA LEU A 106 -1.56 -13.22 6.13
C LEU A 106 -2.68 -13.82 6.97
N LEU A 107 -2.39 -14.90 7.68
CA LEU A 107 -3.34 -15.63 8.51
C LEU A 107 -3.02 -15.48 9.99
N GLY A 108 -4.04 -15.34 10.83
CA GLY A 108 -3.89 -15.39 12.29
C GLY A 108 -4.97 -14.62 13.02
N PRO A 109 -4.97 -14.56 14.35
CA PRO A 109 -6.03 -13.94 15.14
C PRO A 109 -6.02 -12.41 15.02
N THR A 110 -7.06 -11.74 15.51
CA THR A 110 -7.15 -10.28 15.46
C THR A 110 -6.08 -9.63 16.35
N GLY A 111 -5.55 -8.48 15.94
CA GLY A 111 -4.59 -7.73 16.75
C GLY A 111 -3.13 -8.17 16.69
N VAL A 112 -2.79 -9.22 15.91
CA VAL A 112 -1.41 -9.73 15.72
C VAL A 112 -0.57 -8.98 14.68
N GLY A 113 -1.03 -7.84 14.17
CA GLY A 113 -0.22 -7.01 13.25
C GLY A 113 -0.28 -7.40 11.77
N LYS A 114 -1.24 -8.22 11.31
CA LYS A 114 -1.45 -8.50 9.87
C LYS A 114 -1.62 -7.22 9.03
N THR A 115 -2.52 -6.33 9.45
CA THR A 115 -2.76 -5.03 8.81
C THR A 115 -1.52 -4.12 8.89
N LEU A 116 -0.73 -4.24 9.97
CA LEU A 116 0.50 -3.47 10.15
C LEU A 116 1.58 -3.90 9.14
N LEU A 117 1.82 -5.22 9.03
CA LEU A 117 2.80 -5.76 8.08
C LEU A 117 2.41 -5.44 6.64
N SER A 118 1.15 -5.68 6.26
CA SER A 118 0.66 -5.40 4.92
C SER A 118 0.75 -3.90 4.57
N THR A 119 0.35 -3.02 5.49
CA THR A 119 0.49 -1.56 5.31
C THR A 119 1.96 -1.15 5.16
N GLY A 120 2.85 -1.70 5.99
CA GLY A 120 4.28 -1.42 5.91
C GLY A 120 4.89 -1.85 4.57
N LEU A 121 4.56 -3.06 4.10
CA LEU A 121 4.99 -3.55 2.78
C LEU A 121 4.43 -2.67 1.65
N GLY A 122 3.17 -2.24 1.76
CA GLY A 122 2.55 -1.35 0.79
C GLY A 122 3.21 0.03 0.72
N ILE A 123 3.58 0.62 1.87
CA ILE A 123 4.27 1.91 1.92
C ILE A 123 5.67 1.77 1.28
N GLU A 124 6.43 0.73 1.66
CA GLU A 124 7.75 0.48 1.08
C GLU A 124 7.66 0.23 -0.43
N ALA A 125 6.65 -0.50 -0.90
CA ALA A 125 6.41 -0.71 -2.33
C ALA A 125 6.18 0.62 -3.07
N ILE A 126 5.47 1.59 -2.47
CA ILE A 126 5.28 2.91 -3.09
C ILE A 126 6.61 3.66 -3.22
N HIS A 127 7.47 3.57 -2.20
CA HIS A 127 8.82 4.17 -2.25
C HIS A 127 9.69 3.54 -3.33
N GLN A 128 9.53 2.24 -3.60
CA GLN A 128 10.18 1.52 -4.71
C GLN A 128 9.57 1.79 -6.09
N GLY A 129 8.49 2.57 -6.15
CA GLY A 129 7.88 2.98 -7.41
C GLY A 129 6.59 2.27 -7.78
N TYR A 130 6.13 1.30 -6.99
CA TYR A 130 4.91 0.54 -7.27
C TYR A 130 3.63 1.34 -7.01
N LYS A 131 2.58 1.00 -7.74
CA LYS A 131 1.22 1.48 -7.49
C LYS A 131 0.55 0.49 -6.53
N VAL A 132 0.09 0.99 -5.39
CA VAL A 132 -0.54 0.17 -4.35
C VAL A 132 -1.95 0.69 -4.09
N SER A 133 -2.89 -0.22 -3.84
CA SER A 133 -4.23 0.11 -3.34
C SER A 133 -4.53 -0.69 -2.08
N PHE A 134 -5.02 -0.04 -1.03
CA PHE A 134 -5.53 -0.67 0.18
C PHE A 134 -7.05 -0.54 0.23
N ILE A 135 -7.73 -1.62 0.61
CA ILE A 135 -9.17 -1.61 0.82
C ILE A 135 -9.56 -2.71 1.82
N SER A 136 -10.47 -2.43 2.75
CA SER A 136 -11.05 -3.48 3.58
C SER A 136 -12.06 -4.28 2.77
N MET A 137 -12.29 -5.54 3.11
CA MET A 137 -13.23 -6.39 2.39
C MET A 137 -14.65 -5.80 2.35
N GLY A 138 -15.11 -5.22 3.47
CA GLY A 138 -16.42 -4.58 3.53
C GLY A 138 -16.54 -3.34 2.63
N GLU A 139 -15.49 -2.52 2.56
CA GLU A 139 -15.47 -1.38 1.65
C GLU A 139 -15.34 -1.82 0.19
N LEU A 140 -14.64 -2.91 -0.07
CA LEU A 140 -14.50 -3.50 -1.41
C LEU A 140 -15.85 -3.96 -1.96
N VAL A 141 -16.59 -4.75 -1.18
CA VAL A 141 -17.93 -5.23 -1.57
C VAL A 141 -18.86 -4.05 -1.86
N HIS A 142 -18.89 -3.04 -0.98
CA HIS A 142 -19.69 -1.83 -1.22
C HIS A 142 -19.25 -1.08 -2.50
N THR A 143 -17.94 -0.95 -2.73
CA THR A 143 -17.40 -0.26 -3.91
C THR A 143 -17.75 -1.01 -5.20
N LEU A 144 -17.68 -2.34 -5.21
CA LEU A 144 -18.08 -3.20 -6.33
C LEU A 144 -19.58 -3.07 -6.62
N LYS A 145 -20.44 -3.14 -5.60
CA LYS A 145 -21.91 -3.02 -5.77
C LYS A 145 -22.33 -1.67 -6.35
N THR A 146 -21.61 -0.61 -6.02
CA THR A 146 -21.94 0.77 -6.41
C THR A 146 -21.18 1.23 -7.66
N GLU A 147 -20.34 0.39 -8.27
CA GLU A 147 -19.52 0.74 -9.43
C GLU A 147 -20.36 1.22 -10.63
N GLU A 148 -21.51 0.62 -10.88
CA GLU A 148 -22.38 1.01 -12.01
C GLU A 148 -22.98 2.42 -11.84
N PHE A 149 -23.20 2.87 -10.61
CA PHE A 149 -23.99 4.07 -10.31
C PHE A 149 -23.15 5.23 -9.72
N SER A 150 -21.96 4.94 -9.18
CA SER A 150 -21.13 5.92 -8.48
C SER A 150 -19.81 6.18 -9.20
N ARG A 151 -19.62 7.40 -9.71
CA ARG A 151 -18.32 7.84 -10.29
C ARG A 151 -17.15 7.69 -9.31
N LYS A 152 -17.40 7.86 -8.01
CA LYS A 152 -16.40 7.64 -6.96
C LYS A 152 -15.95 6.18 -6.94
N SER A 153 -16.90 5.25 -6.99
CA SER A 153 -16.63 3.80 -7.01
C SER A 153 -15.93 3.38 -8.31
N GLN A 154 -16.36 3.90 -9.47
CA GLN A 154 -15.67 3.67 -10.76
C GLN A 154 -14.20 4.11 -10.72
N THR A 155 -13.95 5.31 -10.19
CA THR A 155 -12.58 5.84 -10.07
C THR A 155 -11.74 4.99 -9.14
N ARG A 156 -12.32 4.53 -8.02
CA ARG A 156 -11.63 3.69 -7.06
C ARG A 156 -11.33 2.30 -7.63
N MET A 157 -12.31 1.66 -8.27
CA MET A 157 -12.11 0.34 -8.88
C MET A 157 -11.11 0.39 -10.03
N LYS A 158 -11.13 1.45 -10.85
CA LYS A 158 -10.11 1.66 -11.87
C LYS A 158 -8.70 1.71 -11.25
N ARG A 159 -8.51 2.44 -10.15
CA ARG A 159 -7.21 2.49 -9.45
C ARG A 159 -6.78 1.13 -8.91
N ILE A 160 -7.71 0.37 -8.35
CA ILE A 160 -7.45 -1.00 -7.86
C ILE A 160 -6.99 -1.88 -9.01
N ARG A 161 -7.70 -1.90 -10.15
CA ARG A 161 -7.33 -2.67 -11.35
C ARG A 161 -6.00 -2.21 -11.97
N ASP A 162 -5.66 -0.93 -11.87
CA ASP A 162 -4.41 -0.35 -12.39
C ASP A 162 -3.21 -0.48 -11.41
N SER A 163 -3.38 -1.11 -10.25
CA SER A 163 -2.34 -1.25 -9.21
C SER A 163 -1.43 -2.45 -9.48
N HIS A 164 -0.17 -2.36 -9.04
CA HIS A 164 0.76 -3.50 -9.06
C HIS A 164 0.58 -4.38 -7.81
N LEU A 165 0.10 -3.80 -6.72
CA LEU A 165 -0.20 -4.47 -5.46
C LEU A 165 -1.57 -4.02 -4.93
N VAL A 166 -2.44 -4.96 -4.61
CA VAL A 166 -3.72 -4.71 -3.93
C VAL A 166 -3.71 -5.38 -2.56
N ILE A 167 -3.99 -4.61 -1.52
CA ILE A 167 -4.10 -5.09 -0.15
C ILE A 167 -5.59 -5.15 0.20
N ILE A 168 -6.08 -6.36 0.45
CA ILE A 168 -7.45 -6.64 0.86
C ILE A 168 -7.42 -7.07 2.33
N ASP A 169 -7.87 -6.17 3.20
CA ASP A 169 -7.82 -6.38 4.66
C ASP A 169 -9.15 -6.94 5.19
N ASP A 170 -9.08 -7.79 6.21
CA ASP A 170 -10.20 -8.35 6.97
C ASP A 170 -11.24 -9.09 6.11
N LEU A 171 -10.84 -10.19 5.46
CA LEU A 171 -11.75 -11.03 4.65
C LEU A 171 -12.93 -11.64 5.45
N MET A 172 -12.85 -11.63 6.78
CA MET A 172 -13.61 -12.52 7.67
C MET A 172 -14.98 -12.01 8.12
N TYR A 173 -15.37 -10.79 7.78
CA TYR A 173 -16.55 -10.13 8.38
C TYR A 173 -17.80 -10.04 7.50
N MET A 174 -17.81 -10.63 6.30
CA MET A 174 -19.00 -10.63 5.47
C MET A 174 -19.34 -12.04 4.98
N ALA A 175 -20.47 -12.57 5.44
CA ALA A 175 -21.20 -13.56 4.66
C ALA A 175 -21.63 -12.84 3.38
N MET A 176 -20.99 -13.17 2.26
CA MET A 176 -21.31 -12.56 0.98
C MET A 176 -22.56 -13.23 0.40
N ASP A 177 -23.43 -12.42 -0.20
CA ASP A 177 -24.47 -12.97 -1.06
C ASP A 177 -23.86 -13.47 -2.39
N THR A 178 -24.62 -14.28 -3.14
CA THR A 178 -24.14 -14.85 -4.41
C THR A 178 -23.75 -13.77 -5.43
N ARG A 179 -24.38 -12.60 -5.41
CA ARG A 179 -24.05 -11.50 -6.33
C ARG A 179 -22.73 -10.85 -5.93
N GLU A 180 -22.50 -10.64 -4.64
CA GLU A 180 -21.25 -10.12 -4.07
C GLU A 180 -20.07 -11.05 -4.36
N ALA A 181 -20.27 -12.37 -4.20
CA ALA A 181 -19.27 -13.38 -4.53
C ALA A 181 -18.90 -13.35 -6.03
N ASN A 182 -19.89 -13.20 -6.92
CA ASN A 182 -19.65 -13.06 -8.35
C ASN A 182 -18.86 -11.77 -8.70
N LEU A 183 -19.23 -10.63 -8.10
CA LEU A 183 -18.51 -9.37 -8.31
C LEU A 183 -17.05 -9.48 -7.83
N PHE A 184 -16.84 -10.11 -6.67
CA PHE A 184 -15.50 -10.35 -6.14
C PHE A 184 -14.71 -11.30 -7.03
N PHE A 185 -15.32 -12.38 -7.53
CA PHE A 185 -14.70 -13.28 -8.50
C PHE A 185 -14.23 -12.55 -9.75
N HIS A 186 -15.07 -11.69 -10.34
CA HIS A 186 -14.69 -10.91 -11.52
C HIS A 186 -13.49 -10.01 -11.24
N LEU A 187 -13.43 -9.37 -10.07
CA LEU A 187 -12.25 -8.59 -9.67
C LEU A 187 -11.01 -9.47 -9.55
N ILE A 188 -11.08 -10.60 -8.85
CA ILE A 188 -9.92 -11.51 -8.71
C ILE A 188 -9.46 -11.99 -10.08
N ASN A 189 -10.39 -12.29 -10.98
CA ASN A 189 -10.07 -12.69 -12.35
C ASN A 189 -9.44 -11.55 -13.18
N ASP A 190 -9.85 -10.29 -12.96
CA ASP A 190 -9.23 -9.13 -13.61
C ASP A 190 -7.78 -8.91 -13.16
N LEU A 191 -7.50 -9.18 -11.87
CA LEU A 191 -6.20 -9.00 -11.22
C LEU A 191 -5.24 -10.17 -11.45
N TYR A 192 -5.77 -11.37 -11.72
CA TYR A 192 -5.00 -12.58 -11.94
C TYR A 192 -3.94 -12.40 -13.05
N ASP A 193 -2.71 -12.83 -12.78
CA ASP A 193 -1.52 -12.65 -13.64
C ASP A 193 -1.20 -11.19 -14.05
N LYS A 194 -1.73 -10.19 -13.33
CA LYS A 194 -1.43 -8.75 -13.57
C LYS A 194 -1.04 -7.98 -12.31
N CYS A 195 -1.51 -8.43 -11.15
CA CYS A 195 -1.38 -7.73 -9.89
C CYS A 195 -1.12 -8.74 -8.76
N SER A 196 -0.22 -8.39 -7.84
CA SER A 196 -0.04 -9.15 -6.61
C SER A 196 -1.08 -8.75 -5.57
N ILE A 197 -1.56 -9.70 -4.78
CA ILE A 197 -2.57 -9.46 -3.75
C ILE A 197 -2.00 -9.82 -2.37
N ILE A 198 -2.07 -8.88 -1.44
CA ILE A 198 -1.93 -9.19 0.00
C ILE A 198 -3.33 -9.33 0.58
N LEU A 199 -3.62 -10.46 1.20
CA LEU A 199 -4.92 -10.74 1.79
C LEU A 199 -4.74 -11.04 3.27
N THR A 200 -5.50 -10.36 4.14
CA THR A 200 -5.49 -10.65 5.57
C THR A 200 -6.77 -11.38 6.01
N SER A 201 -6.60 -12.44 6.79
CA SER A 201 -7.71 -13.22 7.31
C SER A 201 -7.35 -13.82 8.67
N ASN A 202 -8.36 -14.11 9.47
CA ASN A 202 -8.28 -14.92 10.68
C ASN A 202 -8.82 -16.34 10.47
N LYS A 203 -9.33 -16.68 9.28
CA LYS A 203 -9.69 -18.04 8.88
C LYS A 203 -8.73 -18.59 7.85
N ALA A 204 -8.47 -19.88 7.92
CA ALA A 204 -7.69 -20.57 6.89
C ALA A 204 -8.47 -20.59 5.55
N PRO A 205 -7.79 -20.68 4.40
CA PRO A 205 -8.43 -20.68 3.08
C PRO A 205 -9.49 -21.78 2.90
N GLN A 206 -9.35 -22.91 3.60
CA GLN A 206 -10.32 -24.02 3.58
C GLN A 206 -11.70 -23.60 4.12
N GLU A 207 -11.74 -22.63 5.04
CA GLU A 207 -12.96 -22.15 5.67
C GLU A 207 -13.63 -21.00 4.89
N TRP A 208 -13.01 -20.53 3.79
CA TRP A 208 -13.58 -19.43 3.00
C TRP A 208 -14.78 -19.87 2.16
N GLY A 209 -14.96 -21.18 1.94
CA GLY A 209 -16.14 -21.75 1.29
C GLY A 209 -17.45 -21.35 1.95
N GLU A 210 -17.47 -21.31 3.29
CA GLU A 210 -18.65 -20.88 4.06
C GLU A 210 -18.90 -19.36 3.95
N LEU A 211 -17.86 -18.57 3.69
CA LEU A 211 -17.95 -17.11 3.63
C LEU A 211 -18.50 -16.60 2.29
N LEU A 212 -18.19 -17.31 1.20
CA LEU A 212 -18.53 -16.92 -0.17
C LEU A 212 -19.88 -17.49 -0.65
N GLY A 213 -20.48 -18.41 0.11
CA GLY A 213 -21.85 -18.92 -0.10
C GLY A 213 -22.02 -19.89 -1.28
N ASP A 214 -21.21 -19.77 -2.33
CA ASP A 214 -21.20 -20.67 -3.51
C ASP A 214 -19.87 -21.45 -3.57
N PRO A 215 -19.91 -22.79 -3.39
CA PRO A 215 -18.70 -23.62 -3.43
C PRO A 215 -17.93 -23.54 -4.76
N GLY A 216 -18.63 -23.44 -5.89
CA GLY A 216 -18.01 -23.40 -7.22
C GLY A 216 -17.25 -22.09 -7.45
N ILE A 217 -17.86 -20.96 -7.10
CA ILE A 217 -17.20 -19.64 -7.16
C ILE A 217 -16.03 -19.59 -6.17
N THR A 218 -16.20 -20.14 -4.97
CA THR A 218 -15.14 -20.20 -3.97
C THR A 218 -13.91 -20.93 -4.49
N THR A 219 -14.09 -22.14 -5.04
CA THR A 219 -12.98 -22.91 -5.61
C THR A 219 -12.28 -22.13 -6.71
N ALA A 220 -13.03 -21.44 -7.58
CA ALA A 220 -12.45 -20.66 -8.67
C ALA A 220 -11.65 -19.43 -8.19
N ILE A 221 -12.08 -18.77 -7.10
CA ILE A 221 -11.34 -17.67 -6.46
C ILE A 221 -10.07 -18.21 -5.79
N LEU A 222 -10.21 -19.26 -4.99
CA LEU A 222 -9.09 -19.86 -4.24
C LEU A 222 -8.01 -20.39 -5.18
N ASP A 223 -8.39 -21.05 -6.28
CA ASP A 223 -7.46 -21.52 -7.30
C ASP A 223 -6.56 -20.38 -7.81
N ARG A 224 -7.16 -19.24 -8.19
CA ARG A 224 -6.43 -18.06 -8.68
C ARG A 224 -5.57 -17.39 -7.61
N LEU A 225 -6.07 -17.31 -6.38
CA LEU A 225 -5.34 -16.67 -5.27
C LEU A 225 -4.17 -17.52 -4.79
N ILE A 226 -4.36 -18.84 -4.65
CA ILE A 226 -3.39 -19.75 -4.03
C ILE A 226 -2.37 -20.28 -5.05
N HIS A 227 -2.69 -20.33 -6.34
CA HIS A 227 -1.79 -20.84 -7.38
C HIS A 227 -0.37 -20.26 -7.30
N ARG A 228 -0.26 -18.97 -6.99
CA ARG A 228 1.00 -18.30 -6.65
C ARG A 228 0.85 -17.54 -5.35
N ALA A 229 0.84 -18.22 -4.21
CA ALA A 229 0.77 -17.57 -2.91
C ALA A 229 1.79 -18.11 -1.91
N GLU A 230 2.31 -17.20 -1.09
CA GLU A 230 2.98 -17.54 0.16
C GLU A 230 2.03 -17.28 1.34
N VAL A 231 1.89 -18.25 2.23
CA VAL A 231 1.02 -18.15 3.40
C VAL A 231 1.85 -17.87 4.65
N ILE A 232 1.60 -16.74 5.29
CA ILE A 232 2.30 -16.30 6.50
C ILE A 232 1.36 -16.43 7.70
N HIS A 233 1.73 -17.29 8.65
CA HIS A 233 0.95 -17.56 9.85
C HIS A 233 1.44 -16.74 11.04
N PHE A 234 0.57 -15.89 11.58
CA PHE A 234 0.72 -15.17 12.84
C PHE A 234 0.14 -16.00 13.99
N LYS A 235 0.85 -16.06 15.11
CA LYS A 235 0.46 -16.86 16.27
C LYS A 235 -0.35 -16.02 17.27
N GLU A 236 -1.17 -16.69 18.09
CA GLU A 236 -2.00 -16.04 19.13
C GLU A 236 -1.19 -15.23 20.14
N ASP A 237 -0.02 -15.73 20.51
CA ASP A 237 0.86 -15.04 21.46
C ASP A 237 1.34 -13.67 20.94
N ASP A 238 1.25 -13.39 19.63
CA ASP A 238 1.75 -12.16 18.99
C ASP A 238 0.74 -10.99 18.98
N SER A 239 -0.35 -11.05 19.76
CA SER A 239 -1.37 -9.98 19.80
C SER A 239 -0.83 -8.67 20.38
N TYR A 240 -0.35 -7.80 19.49
CA TYR A 240 0.16 -6.47 19.80
C TYR A 240 -0.88 -5.61 20.52
N ARG A 241 -2.15 -5.66 20.07
CA ARG A 241 -3.22 -4.85 20.68
C ARG A 241 -3.51 -5.22 22.15
N MET A 242 -3.34 -6.48 22.52
CA MET A 242 -3.51 -6.91 23.92
C MET A 242 -2.32 -6.47 24.78
N ARG A 243 -1.10 -6.56 24.27
CA ARG A 243 0.11 -6.14 24.99
C ARG A 243 0.20 -4.62 25.18
N HIS A 244 -0.25 -3.85 24.19
CA HIS A 244 -0.31 -2.37 24.25
C HIS A 244 -1.69 -1.84 24.63
N ARG A 245 -2.49 -2.63 25.34
CA ARG A 245 -3.80 -2.18 25.84
C ARG A 245 -3.60 -1.11 26.91
N SER A 246 -3.80 0.14 26.56
CA SER A 246 -3.92 1.22 27.54
C SER A 246 -5.25 1.08 28.30
N SER A 247 -5.20 0.88 29.62
CA SER A 247 -6.39 0.99 30.48
C SER A 247 -6.59 2.44 30.86
N ILE A 248 -7.84 2.94 30.76
CA ILE A 248 -8.21 4.26 31.27
C ILE A 248 -8.23 4.26 32.82
N PHE A 249 -8.33 3.08 33.41
CA PHE A 249 -8.29 2.87 34.86
C PHE A 249 -6.95 2.23 35.21
N GLU A 250 -5.99 3.04 35.63
CA GLU A 250 -4.82 2.56 36.35
C GLU A 250 -5.25 2.31 37.81
N GLY A 251 -5.57 1.05 38.16
CA GLY A 251 -5.58 0.63 39.56
C GLY A 251 -6.90 0.19 40.22
N GLU A 252 -7.98 -0.13 39.50
CA GLU A 252 -9.09 -0.87 40.11
C GLU A 252 -9.51 -2.06 39.23
N SER A 253 -8.95 -3.23 39.58
CA SER A 253 -9.55 -4.50 39.20
C SER A 253 -10.90 -4.62 39.90
N VAL A 254 -11.99 -4.38 39.16
CA VAL A 254 -13.31 -4.85 39.59
C VAL A 254 -13.27 -6.38 39.50
N GLN A 255 -12.97 -7.03 40.62
CA GLN A 255 -13.29 -8.43 40.82
C GLN A 255 -14.81 -8.55 40.79
N ASN A 256 -15.32 -9.32 39.83
CA ASN A 256 -16.61 -10.01 39.94
C ASN A 256 -16.39 -11.45 39.50
#